data_AF-A0A1C6SMK0-F1
#
_entry.id   AF-A0A1C6SMK0-F1
#
_cell.length_a   1.000
_cell.length_b   1.000
_cell.length_c   1.000
_cell.angle_alpha   90.00
_cell.angle_beta   90.00
_cell.angle_gamma   90.00
#
_symmetry.space_group_name_H-M   'P 1'
#
loop_
_entity.id
_entity.type
_entity.pdbx_description
1 polymer ?
#
loop_
_entity_poly.entity_id
_entity_poly.type
_entity_poly.pdbx_seq_one_letter_code
_entity_poly.pdbx_strand_id
1 'polypeptide(L)'
;MYAVGAAEVALALTVLTTRRSRSRCQPGRPSAPQRTDHRPDDGRTMNQASRRARDLRIVVGALPTGRHNAITDVPGVRVGHTTLDDGADVHTGVTAVVPAELGPGRWTLPAAVYCGNGYGKLVGSTQVDELGVLESPTVLTATLSVFRVADALLGHLLDAVEEALLNSLLTAVTTTGVGGRTSHAVPHDLLVRRLSAVGRLTGDGSPGGGRSGGGPAGTADPPVNGRSGHPATG
;
A
#
# COMPACT_ATOMS: atom_id res chain seq x y z
N MET A 1 5.72 22.46 -28.16
CA MET A 1 5.16 21.09 -28.18
C MET A 1 4.87 20.72 -26.73
N TYR A 2 3.64 20.28 -26.46
CA TYR A 2 2.96 20.24 -25.16
C TYR A 2 3.75 19.56 -24.02
N ALA A 3 3.88 20.26 -22.89
CA ALA A 3 4.16 19.66 -21.58
C ALA A 3 3.32 20.39 -20.52
N VAL A 4 2.02 20.53 -20.80
CA VAL A 4 1.00 20.79 -19.78
C VAL A 4 0.15 19.53 -19.76
N GLY A 5 0.72 18.49 -19.14
CA GLY A 5 0.03 17.26 -18.78
C GLY A 5 0.16 17.11 -17.28
N ALA A 6 -0.39 18.08 -16.55
CA ALA A 6 -0.50 18.00 -15.11
C ALA A 6 -1.40 16.79 -14.79
N ALA A 7 -0.76 15.73 -14.31
CA ALA A 7 -1.26 14.83 -13.28
C ALA A 7 -2.80 14.73 -13.12
N GLU A 8 -3.49 14.19 -14.13
CA GLU A 8 -4.67 13.38 -13.84
C GLU A 8 -4.14 12.00 -13.44
N VAL A 9 -3.61 11.91 -12.22
CA VAL A 9 -3.37 10.63 -11.57
C VAL A 9 -4.73 10.17 -11.07
N ALA A 10 -5.51 9.56 -11.97
CA ALA A 10 -6.50 8.59 -11.52
C ALA A 10 -5.71 7.53 -10.73
N LEU A 11 -6.20 7.16 -9.55
CA LEU A 11 -5.57 6.15 -8.72
C LEU A 11 -6.57 5.05 -8.39
N ALA A 12 -6.60 3.99 -9.19
CA ALA A 12 -7.47 2.85 -9.09
C ALA A 12 -6.83 1.87 -8.13
N LEU A 13 -7.01 2.09 -6.84
CA LEU A 13 -6.50 1.17 -5.82
C LEU A 13 -7.18 -0.18 -5.91
N THR A 14 -6.48 -1.24 -6.32
CA THR A 14 -7.08 -2.58 -6.34
C THR A 14 -6.70 -3.36 -5.09
N VAL A 15 -7.66 -3.51 -4.17
CA VAL A 15 -7.47 -4.31 -2.93
C VAL A 15 -8.51 -5.41 -2.83
N LEU A 16 -8.09 -6.67 -2.89
CA LEU A 16 -8.95 -7.85 -2.79
C LEU A 16 -8.85 -8.53 -1.41
N THR A 17 -9.88 -9.30 -1.08
CA THR A 17 -9.91 -10.14 0.12
C THR A 17 -9.50 -11.56 -0.17
N THR A 18 -8.65 -12.15 0.71
CA THR A 18 -8.43 -13.60 0.72
C THR A 18 -9.31 -14.26 1.78
N ARG A 19 -9.84 -15.45 1.47
CA ARG A 19 -10.58 -16.26 2.43
C ARG A 19 -9.66 -17.35 2.97
N ARG A 20 -9.44 -17.41 4.29
CA ARG A 20 -9.00 -18.66 4.93
C ARG A 20 -10.21 -19.59 5.03
N SER A 21 -10.03 -20.83 4.54
CA SER A 21 -10.93 -21.93 4.87
C SER A 21 -10.86 -22.17 6.39
N ARG A 22 -11.82 -21.64 7.14
CA ARG A 22 -12.07 -22.09 8.50
C ARG A 22 -12.86 -23.39 8.41
N SER A 23 -12.32 -24.49 8.93
CA SER A 23 -13.12 -25.66 9.29
C SER A 23 -14.27 -25.18 10.16
N ARG A 24 -15.51 -25.41 9.71
CA ARG A 24 -16.70 -24.93 10.43
C ARG A 24 -16.83 -25.70 11.73
N CYS A 25 -16.64 -25.05 12.86
CA CYS A 25 -17.32 -25.47 14.09
C CYS A 25 -18.81 -25.12 13.91
N GLN A 26 -19.65 -26.13 13.77
CA GLN A 26 -21.11 -25.97 13.85
C GLN A 26 -21.53 -25.96 15.33
N PRO A 27 -22.33 -24.97 15.79
CA PRO A 27 -22.92 -25.02 17.11
C PRO A 27 -24.07 -26.02 17.12
N GLY A 28 -24.02 -27.03 18.01
CA GLY A 28 -25.18 -27.88 18.31
C GLY A 28 -25.05 -29.40 18.11
N ARG A 29 -23.85 -29.96 17.91
CA ARG A 29 -23.70 -31.43 18.01
C ARG A 29 -23.38 -31.85 19.46
N PRO A 30 -24.07 -32.86 20.03
CA PRO A 30 -23.71 -33.40 21.33
C PRO A 30 -22.28 -33.94 21.29
N SER A 31 -21.51 -33.61 22.31
CA SER A 31 -20.09 -33.96 22.45
C SER A 31 -19.88 -35.46 22.42
N ALA A 32 -19.13 -35.95 21.43
CA ALA A 32 -18.59 -37.31 21.43
C ALA A 32 -17.63 -37.46 22.63
N PRO A 33 -17.52 -38.67 23.23
CA PRO A 33 -16.67 -38.90 24.38
C PRO A 33 -15.22 -38.53 24.05
N GLN A 34 -14.62 -37.70 24.91
CA GLN A 34 -13.25 -37.24 24.77
C GLN A 34 -12.31 -38.46 24.80
N ARG A 35 -11.70 -38.78 23.66
CA ARG A 35 -10.54 -39.67 23.64
C ARG A 35 -9.40 -38.95 24.35
N THR A 36 -9.09 -39.38 25.56
CA THR A 36 -7.86 -39.04 26.27
C THR A 36 -6.71 -39.81 25.61
N ASP A 37 -6.32 -39.42 24.41
CA ASP A 37 -5.05 -39.83 23.85
C ASP A 37 -4.11 -38.63 23.98
N HIS A 38 -3.44 -38.56 25.13
CA HIS A 38 -2.44 -37.55 25.40
C HIS A 38 -1.20 -37.94 24.57
N ARG A 39 -1.19 -37.57 23.29
CA ARG A 39 0.06 -37.58 22.52
C ARG A 39 0.95 -36.47 23.10
N PRO A 40 2.21 -36.78 23.48
CA PRO A 40 3.15 -35.75 23.83
C PRO A 40 3.27 -34.78 22.64
N ASP A 41 3.36 -33.50 22.94
CA ASP A 41 3.71 -32.47 21.97
C ASP A 41 5.19 -32.66 21.63
N ASP A 42 5.51 -33.61 20.74
CA ASP A 42 6.83 -33.68 20.14
C ASP A 42 7.00 -32.37 19.36
N GLY A 43 7.73 -31.41 19.97
CA GLY A 43 8.00 -30.04 19.54
C GLY A 43 8.60 -29.90 18.14
N ARG A 44 7.92 -30.44 17.14
CA ARG A 44 8.15 -30.21 15.73
C ARG A 44 7.63 -28.81 15.48
N THR A 45 8.54 -27.84 15.54
CA THR A 45 8.43 -26.62 14.75
C THR A 45 7.92 -27.05 13.38
N MET A 46 6.66 -26.73 13.08
CA MET A 46 6.00 -27.21 11.88
C MET A 46 6.51 -26.39 10.69
N ASN A 47 7.80 -26.52 10.38
CA ASN A 47 8.39 -26.13 9.13
C ASN A 47 8.00 -27.18 8.08
N GLN A 48 6.69 -27.37 7.89
CA GLN A 48 6.17 -28.00 6.69
C GLN A 48 6.32 -26.97 5.60
N ALA A 49 7.47 -26.97 4.91
CA ALA A 49 7.56 -26.38 3.59
C ALA A 49 6.36 -26.91 2.78
N SER A 50 5.38 -26.02 2.53
CA SER A 50 4.11 -26.38 1.92
C SER A 50 4.40 -27.04 0.57
N ARG A 51 4.18 -28.35 0.47
CA ARG A 51 4.42 -29.11 -0.75
C ARG A 51 3.40 -28.69 -1.80
N ARG A 52 3.84 -28.49 -3.04
CA ARG A 52 2.92 -28.17 -4.13
C ARG A 52 2.14 -29.43 -4.51
N ALA A 53 0.93 -29.25 -5.04
CA ALA A 53 0.09 -30.37 -5.49
C ALA A 53 0.83 -31.31 -6.48
N ARG A 54 1.65 -30.75 -7.37
CA ARG A 54 2.44 -31.51 -8.34
C ARG A 54 3.57 -32.32 -7.70
N ASP A 55 4.12 -31.90 -6.56
CA ASP A 55 5.10 -32.69 -5.79
C ASP A 55 4.44 -33.97 -5.23
N LEU A 56 3.12 -33.94 -5.06
CA LEU A 56 2.27 -35.06 -4.67
C LEU A 56 1.67 -35.79 -5.88
N ARG A 57 2.12 -35.50 -7.10
CA ARG A 57 1.64 -36.06 -8.37
C ARG A 57 0.17 -35.76 -8.69
N ILE A 58 -0.40 -34.72 -8.08
CA ILE A 58 -1.74 -34.23 -8.41
C ILE A 58 -1.61 -33.20 -9.52
N VAL A 59 -2.11 -33.53 -10.71
CA VAL A 59 -2.09 -32.66 -11.90
C VAL A 59 -3.51 -32.19 -12.20
N VAL A 60 -3.69 -30.88 -12.29
CA VAL A 60 -4.95 -30.23 -12.68
C VAL A 60 -4.76 -29.59 -14.05
N GLY A 61 -5.65 -29.92 -14.99
CA GLY A 61 -5.60 -29.43 -16.38
C GLY A 61 -4.57 -30.15 -17.26
N ALA A 62 -4.59 -29.84 -18.56
CA ALA A 62 -3.74 -30.47 -19.57
C ALA A 62 -2.50 -29.65 -19.97
N LEU A 63 -2.44 -28.37 -19.58
CA LEU A 63 -1.36 -27.46 -20.00
C LEU A 63 -0.09 -27.63 -19.15
N PRO A 64 1.10 -27.45 -19.75
CA PRO A 64 2.36 -27.41 -19.01
C PRO A 64 2.44 -26.15 -18.12
N THR A 65 3.22 -26.22 -17.04
CA THR A 65 3.46 -25.07 -16.15
C THR A 65 4.71 -24.31 -16.58
N GLY A 66 4.79 -23.04 -16.19
CA GLY A 66 6.04 -22.29 -16.22
C GLY A 66 7.09 -22.84 -15.26
N ARG A 67 8.28 -22.21 -15.27
CA ARG A 67 9.45 -22.63 -14.51
C ARG A 67 9.21 -22.65 -13.00
N HIS A 68 8.50 -21.65 -12.50
CA HIS A 68 8.21 -21.46 -11.08
C HIS A 68 6.83 -22.01 -10.69
N ASN A 69 6.03 -22.42 -11.68
CA ASN A 69 4.64 -22.83 -11.53
C ASN A 69 3.88 -21.81 -10.65
N ALA A 70 4.03 -20.53 -10.99
CA ALA A 70 3.55 -19.40 -10.20
C ALA A 70 3.24 -18.20 -11.11
N ILE A 71 2.50 -17.22 -10.59
CA ILE A 71 2.14 -16.02 -11.36
C ILE A 71 3.39 -15.21 -11.81
N THR A 72 4.50 -15.33 -11.08
CA THR A 72 5.79 -14.72 -11.43
C THR A 72 6.47 -15.34 -12.66
N ASP A 73 5.91 -16.42 -13.22
CA ASP A 73 6.33 -16.91 -14.54
C ASP A 73 5.93 -15.95 -15.67
N VAL A 74 4.97 -15.06 -15.43
CA VAL A 74 4.68 -13.94 -16.33
C VAL A 74 5.80 -12.90 -16.18
N PRO A 75 6.52 -12.55 -17.26
CA PRO A 75 7.60 -11.56 -17.19
C PRO A 75 7.12 -10.24 -16.58
N GLY A 76 7.96 -9.59 -15.78
CA GLY A 76 7.63 -8.32 -15.14
C GLY A 76 6.78 -8.43 -13.87
N VAL A 77 6.05 -9.55 -13.65
CA VAL A 77 5.21 -9.71 -12.46
C VAL A 77 6.04 -10.08 -11.23
N ARG A 78 5.93 -9.26 -10.18
CA ARG A 78 6.53 -9.49 -8.86
C ARG A 78 5.46 -9.73 -7.81
N VAL A 79 5.79 -10.53 -6.80
CA VAL A 79 4.91 -10.77 -5.65
C VAL A 79 5.70 -10.56 -4.37
N GLY A 80 5.15 -9.74 -3.47
CA GLY A 80 5.65 -9.56 -2.11
C GLY A 80 4.58 -9.98 -1.11
N HIS A 81 4.99 -10.58 0.02
CA HIS A 81 4.07 -10.92 1.09
C HIS A 81 4.67 -10.62 2.46
N THR A 82 3.84 -10.11 3.35
CA THR A 82 4.14 -9.96 4.78
C THR A 82 3.10 -10.74 5.56
N THR A 83 3.56 -11.73 6.33
CA THR A 83 2.74 -12.45 7.30
C THR A 83 2.90 -11.79 8.66
N LEU A 84 1.78 -11.52 9.32
CA LEU A 84 1.73 -11.12 10.71
C LEU A 84 1.14 -12.28 11.50
N ASP A 85 2.02 -12.93 12.26
CA ASP A 85 1.70 -14.08 13.09
C ASP A 85 2.35 -13.90 14.47
N ASP A 86 1.53 -13.78 15.52
CA ASP A 86 2.02 -13.67 16.91
C ASP A 86 2.00 -15.01 17.66
N GLY A 87 1.63 -16.10 16.99
CA GLY A 87 1.49 -17.43 17.58
C GLY A 87 0.28 -17.59 18.49
N ALA A 88 -0.59 -16.58 18.60
CA ALA A 88 -1.78 -16.58 19.45
C ALA A 88 -3.04 -16.20 18.64
N ASP A 89 -3.37 -14.92 18.55
CA ASP A 89 -4.65 -14.44 18.01
C ASP A 89 -4.48 -13.74 16.65
N VAL A 90 -3.28 -13.28 16.32
CA VAL A 90 -3.00 -12.57 15.09
C VAL A 90 -2.46 -13.56 14.07
N HIS A 91 -3.25 -13.82 13.02
CA HIS A 91 -2.85 -14.59 11.86
C HIS A 91 -3.35 -13.91 10.58
N THR A 92 -2.70 -12.81 10.22
CA THR A 92 -3.10 -11.97 9.09
C THR A 92 -1.90 -11.65 8.20
N GLY A 93 -2.11 -10.85 7.16
CA GLY A 93 -1.03 -10.45 6.28
C GLY A 93 -1.51 -9.61 5.11
N VAL A 94 -0.53 -9.25 4.29
CA VAL A 94 -0.73 -8.49 3.06
C VAL A 94 0.11 -9.15 1.97
N THR A 95 -0.49 -9.41 0.82
CA THR A 95 0.22 -9.82 -0.40
C THR A 95 0.07 -8.72 -1.45
N ALA A 96 1.16 -8.26 -2.04
CA ALA A 96 1.12 -7.35 -3.18
C ALA A 96 1.57 -8.09 -4.45
N VAL A 97 0.81 -7.91 -5.54
CA VAL A 97 1.18 -8.32 -6.89
C VAL A 97 1.47 -7.04 -7.67
N VAL A 98 2.71 -6.91 -8.13
CA VAL A 98 3.24 -5.69 -8.75
C VAL A 98 3.74 -6.03 -10.16
N PRO A 99 2.98 -5.66 -11.21
CA PRO A 99 3.48 -5.65 -12.57
C PRO A 99 4.57 -4.58 -12.73
N ALA A 100 5.76 -4.94 -13.21
CA ALA A 100 6.85 -3.99 -13.43
C ALA A 100 6.56 -2.98 -14.54
N GLU A 101 5.58 -3.27 -15.39
CA GLU A 101 5.12 -2.39 -16.45
C GLU A 101 4.35 -1.18 -15.89
N LEU A 102 3.82 -1.24 -14.67
CA LEU A 102 3.25 -0.07 -14.00
C LEU A 102 4.38 0.82 -13.48
N GLY A 103 4.57 1.96 -14.11
CA GLY A 103 5.61 2.92 -13.76
C GLY A 103 5.78 4.04 -14.79
N PRO A 104 6.92 4.78 -14.77
CA PRO A 104 7.11 5.97 -15.58
C PRO A 104 6.94 5.79 -17.10
N GLY A 105 7.19 4.58 -17.61
CA GLY A 105 7.05 4.25 -19.03
C GLY A 105 5.63 3.83 -19.45
N ARG A 106 4.78 3.46 -18.49
CA ARG A 106 3.40 3.01 -18.74
C ARG A 106 2.60 3.03 -17.44
N TRP A 107 1.58 3.87 -17.41
CA TRP A 107 0.76 4.10 -16.21
C TRP A 107 -0.44 3.16 -16.10
N THR A 108 -0.82 2.48 -17.18
CA THR A 108 -2.02 1.62 -17.22
C THR A 108 -1.76 0.28 -17.91
N LEU A 109 -2.39 -0.77 -17.41
CA LEU A 109 -2.39 -2.13 -17.98
C LEU A 109 -3.82 -2.60 -18.23
N PRO A 110 -4.16 -3.18 -19.39
CA PRO A 110 -5.45 -3.80 -19.61
C PRO A 110 -5.79 -4.79 -18.50
N ALA A 111 -6.97 -4.64 -17.91
CA ALA A 111 -7.43 -5.44 -16.80
C ALA A 111 -8.96 -5.54 -16.81
N ALA A 112 -9.47 -6.55 -16.12
CA ALA A 112 -10.90 -6.76 -15.94
C ALA A 112 -11.17 -7.37 -14.57
N VAL A 113 -12.35 -7.09 -14.03
CA VAL A 113 -12.85 -7.73 -12.81
C VAL A 113 -14.05 -8.60 -13.16
N TYR A 114 -14.11 -9.78 -12.56
CA TYR A 114 -15.30 -10.62 -12.61
C TYR A 114 -15.71 -11.03 -11.20
N CYS A 115 -16.97 -10.73 -10.85
CA CYS A 115 -17.52 -11.03 -9.54
C CYS A 115 -18.47 -12.24 -9.64
N GLY A 116 -17.98 -13.43 -9.27
CA GLY A 116 -18.84 -14.62 -9.17
C GLY A 116 -19.81 -14.54 -7.97
N ASN A 117 -19.37 -13.98 -6.85
CA ASN A 117 -20.19 -13.70 -5.67
C ASN A 117 -19.66 -12.45 -4.94
N GLY A 118 -20.53 -11.46 -4.72
CA GLY A 118 -20.17 -10.15 -4.16
C GLY A 118 -20.03 -10.09 -2.63
N TYR A 119 -19.92 -11.22 -1.92
CA TYR A 119 -19.79 -11.26 -0.47
C TYR A 119 -18.33 -11.01 -0.02
N GLY A 120 -17.78 -9.86 -0.41
CA GLY A 120 -16.44 -9.42 -0.06
C GLY A 120 -16.37 -7.90 0.02
N LYS A 121 -15.19 -7.36 0.35
CA LYS A 121 -14.90 -5.93 0.23
C LYS A 121 -13.76 -5.77 -0.75
N LEU A 122 -14.02 -4.98 -1.78
CA LEU A 122 -13.11 -4.76 -2.90
C LEU A 122 -13.06 -3.26 -3.12
N VAL A 123 -11.86 -2.72 -3.20
CA VAL A 123 -11.61 -1.33 -3.57
C VAL A 123 -11.03 -1.35 -5.00
N GLY A 124 -11.40 -0.35 -5.82
CA GLY A 124 -10.87 -0.13 -7.17
C GLY A 124 -11.63 -0.77 -8.32
N SER A 125 -12.56 -1.70 -8.06
CA SER A 125 -13.21 -2.45 -9.13
C SER A 125 -14.03 -1.59 -10.09
N THR A 126 -14.73 -0.57 -9.59
CA THR A 126 -15.55 0.32 -10.43
C THR A 126 -14.73 1.01 -11.51
N GLN A 127 -13.48 1.36 -11.21
CA GLN A 127 -12.61 2.00 -12.19
C GLN A 127 -12.05 1.01 -13.20
N VAL A 128 -11.72 -0.21 -12.77
CA VAL A 128 -11.31 -1.27 -13.70
C VAL A 128 -12.46 -1.64 -14.62
N ASP A 129 -13.70 -1.69 -14.12
CA ASP A 129 -14.90 -1.98 -14.91
C ASP A 129 -15.22 -0.85 -15.91
N GLU A 130 -15.00 0.42 -15.53
CA GLU A 130 -15.26 1.58 -16.39
C GLU A 130 -14.17 1.77 -17.46
N LEU A 131 -12.89 1.69 -17.07
CA LEU A 131 -11.77 2.04 -17.94
C LEU A 131 -11.08 0.83 -18.58
N GLY A 132 -11.36 -0.38 -18.10
CA GLY A 132 -10.72 -1.61 -18.58
C GLY A 132 -9.22 -1.67 -18.30
N VAL A 133 -8.75 -0.91 -17.32
CA VAL A 133 -7.32 -0.80 -16.98
C VAL A 133 -7.04 -0.87 -15.48
N LEU A 134 -5.86 -1.38 -15.15
CA LEU A 134 -5.21 -1.37 -13.86
C LEU A 134 -4.10 -0.33 -13.88
N GLU A 135 -4.02 0.50 -12.85
CA GLU A 135 -3.01 1.57 -12.71
C GLU A 135 -2.29 1.56 -11.36
N SER A 136 -2.61 0.58 -10.51
CA SER A 136 -1.95 0.38 -9.23
C SER A 136 -1.59 -1.09 -9.01
N PRO A 137 -0.65 -1.39 -8.09
CA PRO A 137 -0.45 -2.74 -7.59
C PRO A 137 -1.74 -3.38 -7.08
N THR A 138 -1.90 -4.68 -7.29
CA THR A 138 -3.02 -5.43 -6.73
C THR A 138 -2.64 -5.96 -5.35
N VAL A 139 -3.37 -5.57 -4.31
CA VAL A 139 -3.07 -5.96 -2.93
C VAL A 139 -4.14 -6.87 -2.36
N LEU A 140 -3.72 -7.90 -1.64
CA LEU A 140 -4.59 -8.90 -1.02
C LEU A 140 -4.46 -8.83 0.50
N THR A 141 -5.57 -8.75 1.23
CA THR A 141 -5.55 -8.72 2.70
C THR A 141 -6.81 -9.31 3.34
N ALA A 142 -6.95 -9.19 4.66
CA ALA A 142 -8.14 -9.55 5.42
C ALA A 142 -9.26 -8.51 5.22
N THR A 143 -10.52 -8.96 5.27
CA THR A 143 -11.71 -8.13 4.97
C THR A 143 -11.76 -6.80 5.73
N LEU A 144 -11.44 -6.82 7.03
CA LEU A 144 -11.50 -5.61 7.86
C LEU A 144 -10.26 -4.71 7.71
N SER A 145 -9.23 -5.17 7.02
CA SER A 145 -8.00 -4.41 6.74
C SER A 145 -8.01 -3.71 5.39
N VAL A 146 -8.98 -4.03 4.51
CA VAL A 146 -9.04 -3.54 3.12
C VAL A 146 -8.88 -2.02 3.04
N PHE A 147 -9.64 -1.26 3.84
CA PHE A 147 -9.59 0.21 3.78
C PHE A 147 -8.27 0.80 4.31
N ARG A 148 -7.65 0.18 5.33
CA ARG A 148 -6.34 0.60 5.84
C ARG A 148 -5.23 0.34 4.84
N VAL A 149 -5.30 -0.81 4.17
CA VAL A 149 -4.34 -1.17 3.12
C VAL A 149 -4.52 -0.28 1.89
N ALA A 150 -5.76 0.07 1.54
CA ALA A 150 -6.03 1.06 0.49
C ALA A 150 -5.43 2.43 0.86
N ASP A 151 -5.71 2.94 2.06
CA ASP A 151 -5.12 4.21 2.52
C ASP A 151 -3.59 4.22 2.47
N ALA A 152 -2.95 3.13 2.94
CA ALA A 152 -1.51 2.97 2.87
C ALA A 152 -0.96 2.90 1.44
N LEU A 153 -1.66 2.21 0.53
CA LEU A 153 -1.27 2.14 -0.89
C LEU A 153 -1.42 3.50 -1.58
N LEU A 154 -2.46 4.26 -1.25
CA LEU A 154 -2.66 5.63 -1.74
C LEU A 154 -1.51 6.52 -1.28
N GLY A 155 -1.17 6.49 0.00
CA GLY A 155 -0.02 7.22 0.55
C GLY A 155 1.28 6.88 -0.17
N HIS A 156 1.57 5.58 -0.35
CA HIS A 156 2.76 5.14 -1.09
C HIS A 156 2.82 5.66 -2.53
N LEU A 157 1.69 5.67 -3.23
CA LEU A 157 1.62 6.16 -4.61
C LEU A 157 1.76 7.68 -4.69
N LEU A 158 1.20 8.41 -3.72
CA LEU A 158 1.39 9.86 -3.61
C LEU A 158 2.84 10.23 -3.30
N ASP A 159 3.49 9.52 -2.37
CA ASP A 159 4.91 9.73 -2.05
C ASP A 159 5.78 9.51 -3.29
N ALA A 160 5.50 8.47 -4.08
CA ALA A 160 6.22 8.21 -5.33
C ALA A 160 6.01 9.32 -6.38
N VAL A 161 4.81 9.89 -6.46
CA VAL A 161 4.51 11.02 -7.35
C VAL A 161 5.20 12.30 -6.87
N GLU A 162 5.21 12.57 -5.58
CA GLU A 162 5.93 13.71 -5.00
C GLU A 162 7.42 13.63 -5.31
N GLU A 163 8.05 12.47 -5.09
CA GLU A 163 9.45 12.23 -5.45
C GLU A 163 9.72 12.43 -6.94
N ALA A 164 8.82 11.96 -7.82
CA ALA A 164 8.95 12.16 -9.26
C ALA A 164 8.84 13.65 -9.64
N LEU A 165 7.94 14.39 -9.00
CA LEU A 165 7.75 15.82 -9.23
C LEU A 165 8.96 16.63 -8.73
N LEU A 166 9.45 16.32 -7.53
CA LEU A 166 10.65 16.94 -6.96
C LEU A 166 11.86 16.69 -7.85
N ASN A 167 12.08 15.44 -8.28
CA ASN A 167 13.16 15.12 -9.21
C ASN A 167 13.03 15.89 -10.53
N SER A 168 11.83 15.98 -11.11
CA SER A 168 11.59 16.74 -12.35
C SER A 168 11.92 18.24 -12.18
N LEU A 169 11.46 18.86 -11.09
CA LEU A 169 11.69 20.28 -10.82
C LEU A 169 13.15 20.60 -10.54
N LEU A 170 13.83 19.73 -9.80
CA LEU A 170 15.21 19.95 -9.35
C LEU A 170 16.26 19.54 -10.39
N THR A 171 15.91 18.70 -11.37
CA THR A 171 16.79 18.33 -12.49
C THR A 171 16.58 19.21 -13.73
N ALA A 172 15.53 20.04 -13.75
CA ALA A 172 15.26 20.96 -14.85
C ALA A 172 16.44 21.91 -15.09
N VAL A 173 16.84 22.06 -16.35
CA VAL A 173 17.87 23.03 -16.77
C VAL A 173 17.23 24.32 -17.28
N THR A 174 17.96 25.42 -17.20
CA THR A 174 17.50 26.70 -17.76
C THR A 174 17.35 26.56 -19.28
N THR A 175 16.17 26.88 -19.80
CA THR A 175 15.87 26.79 -21.24
C THR A 175 15.32 28.10 -21.77
N THR A 176 15.68 28.47 -22.98
CA THR A 176 15.10 29.60 -23.71
C THR A 176 14.23 29.08 -24.85
N GLY A 177 12.94 29.38 -24.79
CA GLY A 177 11.95 28.93 -25.76
C GLY A 177 11.74 29.90 -26.92
N VAL A 178 10.78 29.56 -27.79
CA VAL A 178 10.35 30.39 -28.91
C VAL A 178 9.83 31.74 -28.39
N GLY A 179 10.26 32.84 -29.01
CA GLY A 179 9.92 34.21 -28.58
C GLY A 179 10.81 34.78 -27.48
N GLY A 180 11.99 34.18 -27.23
CA GLY A 180 13.00 34.72 -26.31
C GLY A 180 12.67 34.58 -24.82
N ARG A 181 11.58 33.88 -24.48
CA ARG A 181 11.19 33.63 -23.08
C ARG A 181 12.11 32.60 -22.47
N THR A 182 12.75 32.95 -21.36
CA THR A 182 13.66 32.06 -20.62
C THR A 182 12.98 31.53 -19.37
N SER A 183 13.00 30.21 -19.19
CA SER A 183 12.57 29.52 -17.97
C SER A 183 13.82 29.09 -17.22
N HIS A 184 14.05 29.66 -16.04
CA HIS A 184 15.23 29.38 -15.23
C HIS A 184 15.05 28.13 -14.37
N ALA A 185 16.09 27.31 -14.31
CA ALA A 185 16.19 26.20 -13.36
C ALA A 185 16.12 26.72 -11.92
N VAL A 186 15.47 25.96 -11.04
CA VAL A 186 15.47 26.25 -9.60
C VAL A 186 16.73 25.60 -8.98
N PRO A 187 17.69 26.36 -8.45
CA PRO A 187 18.88 25.77 -7.84
C PRO A 187 18.53 25.08 -6.52
N HIS A 188 18.84 23.79 -6.44
CA HIS A 188 18.52 22.96 -5.27
C HIS A 188 19.04 23.57 -3.95
N ASP A 189 20.30 23.99 -3.90
CA ASP A 189 20.92 24.55 -2.69
C ASP A 189 20.24 25.85 -2.21
N LEU A 190 19.77 26.67 -3.16
CA LEU A 190 19.05 27.89 -2.85
C LEU A 190 17.67 27.58 -2.27
N LEU A 191 16.97 26.60 -2.85
CA LEU A 191 15.67 26.14 -2.35
C LEU A 191 15.80 25.60 -0.92
N VAL A 192 16.75 24.70 -0.67
CA VAL A 192 17.01 24.13 0.67
C VAL A 192 17.31 25.22 1.68
N ARG A 193 18.18 26.18 1.35
CA ARG A 193 18.48 27.33 2.23
C ARG A 193 17.23 28.13 2.56
N ARG A 194 16.39 28.43 1.57
CA ARG A 194 15.18 29.25 1.75
C ARG A 194 14.16 28.54 2.62
N LEU A 195 13.90 27.25 2.37
CA LEU A 195 12.96 26.45 3.15
C LEU A 195 13.45 26.22 4.59
N SER A 196 14.75 26.01 4.78
CA SER A 196 15.35 25.90 6.12
C SER A 196 15.22 27.20 6.91
N ALA A 197 15.45 28.35 6.26
CA ALA A 197 15.35 29.67 6.91
C ALA A 197 13.93 30.00 7.43
N VAL A 198 12.89 29.40 6.85
CA VAL A 198 11.49 29.55 7.30
C VAL A 198 11.00 28.34 8.10
N GLY A 199 11.90 27.46 8.54
CA GLY A 199 11.58 26.30 9.39
C GLY A 199 10.74 25.23 8.72
N ARG A 200 10.71 25.19 7.37
CA ARG A 200 9.94 24.21 6.59
C ARG A 200 10.72 22.92 6.30
N LEU A 201 12.05 22.97 6.39
CA LEU A 201 12.93 21.82 6.41
C LEU A 201 13.63 21.79 7.77
N THR A 202 13.38 20.74 8.55
CA THR A 202 14.00 20.52 9.86
C THR A 202 14.73 19.16 9.84
N GLY A 203 16.05 19.17 9.64
CA GLY A 203 16.95 18.05 9.96
C GLY A 203 16.90 16.79 9.08
N ASP A 204 18.09 16.31 8.74
CA ASP A 204 18.48 14.98 8.23
C ASP A 204 17.48 14.17 7.39
N GLY A 205 17.63 14.26 6.06
CA GLY A 205 16.92 13.47 5.04
C GLY A 205 17.14 11.96 5.14
N SER A 206 16.58 11.34 6.17
CA SER A 206 16.36 9.90 6.23
C SER A 206 15.06 9.57 5.46
N PRO A 207 15.12 8.83 4.35
CA PRO A 207 13.92 8.43 3.62
C PRO A 207 13.17 7.39 4.46
N GLY A 208 12.00 7.76 5.00
CA GLY A 208 11.12 6.80 5.70
C GLY A 208 10.25 7.34 6.83
N GLY A 209 10.28 8.63 7.15
CA GLY A 209 9.53 9.18 8.29
C GLY A 209 8.37 10.09 7.91
N GLY A 210 7.33 9.58 7.25
CA GLY A 210 6.09 10.33 7.02
C GLY A 210 5.41 10.69 8.34
N ARG A 211 5.58 11.93 8.82
CA ARG A 211 4.73 12.51 9.86
C ARG A 211 3.49 13.09 9.18
N SER A 212 2.38 12.36 9.23
CA SER A 212 1.05 12.88 8.93
C SER A 212 0.68 13.93 9.99
N GLY A 213 1.03 15.19 9.71
CA GLY A 213 0.61 16.35 10.49
C GLY A 213 -0.86 16.69 10.25
N GLY A 214 -1.78 15.84 10.73
CA GLY A 214 -3.19 16.16 10.84
C GLY A 214 -3.44 17.06 12.06
N GLY A 215 -3.12 18.35 11.95
CA GLY A 215 -3.59 19.36 12.91
C GLY A 215 -4.94 19.91 12.47
N PRO A 216 -6.00 19.88 13.31
CA PRO A 216 -7.26 20.53 12.96
C PRO A 216 -7.07 22.05 12.96
N ALA A 217 -7.48 22.68 11.85
CA ALA A 217 -7.61 24.12 11.73
C ALA A 217 -8.70 24.62 12.70
N GLY A 218 -8.35 25.56 13.57
CA GLY A 218 -9.28 26.29 14.44
C GLY A 218 -8.84 27.74 14.53
N THR A 219 -9.61 28.63 13.91
CA THR A 219 -9.52 30.09 13.93
C THR A 219 -10.00 30.69 15.26
N ALA A 220 -9.30 31.75 15.72
CA ALA A 220 -9.58 32.85 16.68
C ALA A 220 -10.92 32.87 17.49
N ASP A 221 -11.05 33.34 18.74
CA ASP A 221 -10.45 34.50 19.47
C ASP A 221 -10.68 34.37 21.02
N PRO A 222 -10.15 35.27 21.89
CA PRO A 222 -9.94 35.01 23.33
C PRO A 222 -11.12 35.43 24.25
N PRO A 223 -11.06 35.05 25.55
CA PRO A 223 -11.42 36.03 26.57
C PRO A 223 -10.44 36.12 27.75
N VAL A 224 -10.28 37.37 28.18
CA VAL A 224 -9.78 37.87 29.46
C VAL A 224 -10.26 37.04 30.65
N ASN A 225 -9.34 36.73 31.57
CA ASN A 225 -9.60 36.93 33.00
C ASN A 225 -8.28 37.03 33.77
N GLY A 226 -7.91 38.27 34.08
CA GLY A 226 -6.94 38.56 35.12
C GLY A 226 -7.54 38.23 36.48
N ARG A 227 -6.88 37.33 37.21
CA ARG A 227 -6.96 37.29 38.67
C ARG A 227 -5.54 37.39 39.23
N SER A 228 -5.27 38.57 39.76
CA SER A 228 -4.21 38.88 40.68
C SER A 228 -4.35 38.04 41.95
N GLY A 229 -3.30 37.29 42.29
CA GLY A 229 -3.09 36.70 43.61
C GLY A 229 -1.79 37.26 44.19
N HIS A 230 -1.92 38.04 45.26
CA HIS A 230 -0.82 38.70 45.99
C HIS A 230 0.16 37.68 46.61
N PRO A 231 1.43 38.08 46.88
CA PRO A 231 2.43 37.23 47.52
C PRO A 231 2.22 37.11 49.03
N ALA A 232 2.45 35.92 49.56
CA ALA A 232 2.47 35.62 50.98
C ALA A 232 3.58 36.39 51.69
N THR A 233 3.22 37.13 52.74
CA THR A 233 4.14 37.68 53.73
C THR A 233 3.46 37.61 55.10
N GLY A 234 4.13 37.06 56.12
CA GLY A 234 3.77 37.17 57.53
C GLY A 234 2.99 35.99 58.10
#